data_AF-A0A2V7KY88-F1
#
_entry.id   AF-A0A2V7KY88-F1
#
_cell.length_a   1.000
_cell.length_b   1.000
_cell.length_c   1.000
_cell.angle_alpha   90.00
_cell.angle_beta   90.00
_cell.angle_gamma   90.00
#
_symmetry.space_group_name_H-M   'P 1'
#
loop_
_entity.id
_entity.type
_entity.pdbx_description
1 polymer ?
#
loop_
_entity_poly.entity_id
_entity_poly.type
_entity_poly.pdbx_seq_one_letter_code
_entity_poly.pdbx_strand_id
1 'polypeptide(L)'
;MKEFLAQRLDAARDLYLLALALGERGPHQFGRLLQEARLHFIYVIEEARVAGLDTIDIQNMLARQGIDLVDTIRPDLLERLNEMLRTHAYPR
;
A
#
# COMPACT_ATOMS: atom_id res chain seq x y z
N MET A 1 -5.69 -22.04 3.59
CA MET A 1 -5.33 -21.48 2.26
C MET A 1 -5.98 -20.13 2.02
N LYS A 2 -7.32 -20.01 2.12
CA LYS A 2 -8.01 -18.70 1.97
C LYS A 2 -7.56 -17.63 2.98
N GLU A 3 -7.35 -18.01 4.25
CA GLU A 3 -6.88 -17.10 5.30
C GLU A 3 -5.46 -16.54 5.03
N PHE A 4 -4.52 -17.41 4.66
CA PHE A 4 -3.18 -16.99 4.24
C PHE A 4 -3.21 -16.00 3.08
N LEU A 5 -4.13 -16.21 2.13
CA LEU A 5 -4.24 -15.37 0.96
C LEU A 5 -4.93 -14.03 1.27
N ALA A 6 -5.88 -14.01 2.20
CA ALA A 6 -6.43 -12.78 2.76
C ALA A 6 -5.35 -11.95 3.49
N GLN A 7 -4.53 -12.59 4.32
CA GLN A 7 -3.40 -11.93 4.99
C GLN A 7 -2.38 -11.36 4.00
N ARG A 8 -2.07 -12.10 2.92
CA ARG A 8 -1.21 -11.59 1.83
C ARG A 8 -1.84 -10.39 1.13
N LEU A 9 -3.15 -10.43 0.89
CA LEU A 9 -3.88 -9.34 0.26
C LEU A 9 -3.88 -8.07 1.13
N ASP A 10 -4.09 -8.20 2.44
CA ASP A 10 -3.98 -7.09 3.39
C ASP A 10 -2.55 -6.51 3.41
N ALA A 11 -1.54 -7.36 3.48
CA ALA A 11 -0.14 -6.92 3.48
C ALA A 11 0.25 -6.19 2.18
N ALA A 12 -0.23 -6.70 1.03
CA ALA A 12 0.04 -6.09 -0.27
C ALA A 12 -0.69 -4.73 -0.43
N ARG A 13 -1.90 -4.60 0.11
CA ARG A 13 -2.62 -3.32 0.20
C ARG A 13 -1.81 -2.31 1.00
N ASP A 14 -1.39 -2.70 2.18
CA ASP A 14 -0.69 -1.80 3.10
C ASP A 14 0.67 -1.33 2.54
N LEU A 15 1.40 -2.23 1.86
CA LEU A 15 2.63 -1.88 1.15
C LEU A 15 2.37 -0.84 0.04
N TYR A 16 1.30 -1.02 -0.73
CA TYR A 16 0.95 -0.08 -1.80
C TYR A 16 0.56 1.30 -1.24
N LEU A 17 -0.24 1.34 -0.17
CA LEU A 17 -0.61 2.59 0.50
C LEU A 17 0.60 3.31 1.09
N LEU A 18 1.52 2.58 1.71
CA LEU A 18 2.78 3.13 2.22
C LEU A 18 3.61 3.75 1.10
N ALA A 19 3.72 3.07 -0.04
CA ALA A 19 4.46 3.54 -1.19
C ALA A 19 3.83 4.80 -1.81
N LEU A 20 2.49 4.89 -1.83
CA LEU A 20 1.77 6.11 -2.23
C LEU A 20 2.09 7.28 -1.30
N ALA A 21 1.98 7.08 0.02
CA ALA A 21 2.27 8.12 1.00
C ALA A 21 3.74 8.57 0.96
N LEU A 22 4.69 7.67 0.67
CA LEU A 22 6.09 8.00 0.42
C LEU A 22 6.27 8.79 -0.87
N GLY A 23 5.56 8.44 -1.94
CA GLY A 23 5.62 9.14 -3.23
C GLY A 23 5.08 10.56 -3.17
N GLU A 24 4.03 10.81 -2.37
CA GLU A 24 3.46 12.16 -2.17
C GLU A 24 4.33 13.04 -1.25
N ARG A 25 5.03 12.45 -0.27
CA ARG A 25 5.75 13.19 0.78
C ARG A 25 7.28 13.21 0.61
N GLY A 26 7.83 12.33 -0.22
CA GLY A 26 9.27 12.14 -0.40
C GLY A 26 9.80 12.76 -1.71
N PRO A 27 11.12 12.86 -1.88
CA PRO A 27 11.72 13.28 -3.14
C PRO A 27 11.31 12.31 -4.27
N HIS A 28 11.31 12.76 -5.53
CA HIS A 28 10.92 11.96 -6.71
C HIS A 28 11.68 10.62 -6.89
N GLN A 29 12.67 10.34 -6.03
CA GLN A 29 13.45 9.11 -5.94
C GLN A 29 12.65 7.84 -5.59
N PHE A 30 11.43 7.96 -5.05
CA PHE A 30 10.61 6.79 -4.71
C PHE A 30 9.71 6.28 -5.84
N GLY A 31 9.78 6.86 -7.05
CA GLY A 31 8.92 6.47 -8.18
C GLY A 31 9.02 4.98 -8.54
N ARG A 32 10.22 4.38 -8.48
CA ARG A 32 10.39 2.93 -8.71
C ARG A 32 9.74 2.09 -7.61
N LEU A 33 9.87 2.51 -6.34
CA LEU A 33 9.25 1.79 -5.23
C LEU A 33 7.72 1.79 -5.34
N LEU A 34 7.13 2.93 -5.72
CA LEU A 34 5.70 3.05 -5.98
C LEU A 34 5.25 2.12 -7.12
N GLN A 35 6.01 2.05 -8.19
CA GLN A 35 5.72 1.18 -9.32
C GLN A 35 5.76 -0.30 -8.93
N GLU A 36 6.80 -0.74 -8.22
CA GLU A 36 6.95 -2.12 -7.77
C GLU A 36 5.86 -2.52 -6.75
N ALA A 37 5.55 -1.64 -5.79
CA ALA A 37 4.48 -1.88 -4.82
C ALA A 37 3.10 -2.00 -5.50
N ARG A 38 2.84 -1.17 -6.52
CA ARG A 38 1.62 -1.24 -7.32
C ARG A 38 1.53 -2.57 -8.09
N LEU A 39 2.61 -2.98 -8.75
CA LEU A 39 2.65 -4.24 -9.49
C LEU A 39 2.43 -5.43 -8.56
N HIS A 40 3.13 -5.47 -7.43
CA HIS A 40 2.96 -6.51 -6.42
C HIS A 40 1.50 -6.60 -5.94
N PHE A 41 0.87 -5.46 -5.66
CA PHE A 41 -0.51 -5.44 -5.21
C PHE A 41 -1.50 -5.96 -6.27
N ILE A 42 -1.32 -5.59 -7.54
CA ILE A 42 -2.12 -6.10 -8.65
C ILE A 42 -2.01 -7.64 -8.73
N TYR A 43 -0.80 -8.19 -8.63
CA TYR A 43 -0.60 -9.64 -8.67
C TYR A 43 -1.31 -10.37 -7.52
N VAL A 44 -1.24 -9.83 -6.30
CA VAL A 44 -1.88 -10.45 -5.14
C VAL A 44 -3.42 -10.35 -5.19
N ILE A 45 -3.99 -9.26 -5.73
CA ILE A 45 -5.44 -9.15 -5.98
C ILE A 45 -5.90 -10.22 -6.97
N GLU A 46 -5.18 -10.39 -8.08
CA GLU A 46 -5.55 -11.39 -9.09
C GLU A 46 -5.44 -12.82 -8.54
N GLU A 47 -4.40 -13.13 -7.76
CA GLU A 47 -4.29 -14.40 -7.03
C GLU A 47 -5.49 -14.62 -6.08
N ALA A 48 -5.92 -13.58 -5.37
CA ALA A 48 -7.07 -13.63 -4.46
C ALA A 48 -8.40 -13.86 -5.19
N ARG A 49 -8.58 -13.18 -6.32
CA ARG A 49 -9.73 -13.36 -7.18
C ARG A 49 -9.81 -14.80 -7.72
N VAL A 50 -8.71 -15.33 -8.23
CA VAL A 50 -8.64 -16.73 -8.73
C VAL A 50 -8.92 -17.74 -7.63
N ALA A 51 -8.51 -17.45 -6.38
CA ALA A 51 -8.79 -18.28 -5.21
C ALA A 51 -10.24 -18.13 -4.66
N GLY A 52 -11.07 -17.27 -5.27
CA GLY A 52 -12.46 -17.06 -4.90
C GLY A 52 -12.66 -16.22 -3.64
N LEU A 53 -11.72 -15.31 -3.34
CA LEU A 53 -11.93 -14.26 -2.34
C LEU A 53 -12.68 -13.08 -2.96
N ASP A 54 -13.56 -12.48 -2.18
CA ASP A 54 -14.21 -11.23 -2.57
C ASP A 54 -13.18 -10.09 -2.49
N THR A 55 -12.89 -9.50 -3.64
CA THR A 55 -11.92 -8.41 -3.80
C THR A 55 -12.61 -7.10 -4.21
N ILE A 56 -13.94 -7.08 -4.28
CA ILE A 56 -14.72 -5.94 -4.77
C ILE A 56 -14.49 -4.70 -3.91
N ASP A 57 -14.48 -4.84 -2.59
CA ASP A 57 -14.24 -3.71 -1.68
C ASP A 57 -12.86 -3.07 -1.87
N ILE A 58 -11.85 -3.90 -2.14
CA ILE A 58 -10.48 -3.45 -2.41
C ILE A 58 -10.37 -2.79 -3.78
N GLN A 59 -11.04 -3.35 -4.80
CA GLN A 59 -11.13 -2.74 -6.13
C GLN A 59 -11.86 -1.39 -6.08
N ASN A 60 -12.93 -1.29 -5.29
CA ASN A 60 -13.67 -0.05 -5.07
C ASN A 60 -12.83 0.99 -4.33
N MET A 61 -12.07 0.59 -3.31
CA MET A 61 -11.11 1.45 -2.62
C MET A 61 -10.04 1.99 -3.58
N LEU A 62 -9.51 1.13 -4.47
CA LEU A 62 -8.54 1.52 -5.49
C LEU A 62 -9.12 2.47 -6.54
N ALA A 63 -10.37 2.25 -6.96
CA ALA A 63 -11.04 3.07 -7.97
C ALA A 63 -11.31 4.50 -7.47
N ARG A 64 -11.37 4.71 -6.16
CA ARG A 64 -11.51 6.02 -5.52
C ARG A 64 -10.23 6.85 -5.53
N GLN A 65 -9.33 6.69 -6.51
CA GLN A 65 -8.10 7.48 -6.62
C GLN A 65 -8.40 8.99 -6.48
N GLY A 66 -8.03 9.54 -5.33
CA GLY A 66 -8.29 10.94 -5.00
C GLY A 66 -8.29 11.16 -3.49
N ILE A 67 -7.13 11.56 -2.96
CA ILE A 67 -6.97 12.36 -1.75
C ILE A 67 -7.18 11.63 -0.38
N ASP A 68 -8.05 10.63 -0.27
CA ASP A 68 -8.37 9.99 1.04
C ASP A 68 -7.66 8.64 1.30
N LEU A 69 -6.68 8.25 0.48
CA LEU A 69 -5.95 6.97 0.65
C LEU A 69 -5.03 6.98 1.88
N VAL A 70 -4.61 8.15 2.36
CA VAL A 70 -3.82 8.28 3.60
C VAL A 70 -4.63 7.88 4.83
N ASP A 71 -5.94 8.18 4.83
CA ASP A 71 -6.84 7.88 5.95
C ASP A 71 -7.22 6.39 6.03
N THR A 72 -6.90 5.61 4.98
CA THR A 72 -7.06 4.14 4.97
C THR A 72 -5.78 3.40 5.38
N ILE A 73 -4.66 4.11 5.56
CA ILE A 73 -3.44 3.52 6.13
C ILE A 73 -3.70 3.19 7.59
N ARG A 74 -3.35 1.97 8.01
CA ARG A 74 -3.45 1.59 9.41
C ARG A 74 -2.61 2.55 10.28
N PRO A 75 -3.16 3.07 11.41
CA PRO A 75 -2.50 4.12 12.19
C PRO A 75 -1.06 3.79 12.61
N ASP A 76 -0.80 2.52 12.94
CA ASP A 76 0.53 2.01 13.31
C ASP A 76 1.54 2.11 12.16
N LEU A 77 1.11 1.85 10.92
CA LEU A 77 1.96 1.97 9.74
C LEU A 77 2.22 3.43 9.38
N LEU A 78 1.23 4.29 9.54
CA LEU A 78 1.37 5.73 9.31
C LEU A 78 2.34 6.36 10.30
N GLU A 79 2.29 5.96 11.57
CA GLU A 79 3.23 6.41 12.59
C GLU A 79 4.68 6.00 12.25
N ARG A 80 4.89 4.73 11.90
CA ARG A 80 6.20 4.20 11.47
C ARG A 80 6.75 4.94 10.24
N LEU A 81 5.88 5.23 9.27
CA LEU A 81 6.24 5.99 8.08
C LEU A 81 6.74 7.39 8.44
N ASN A 82 6.01 8.09 9.32
CA ASN A 82 6.38 9.43 9.77
C ASN A 82 7.72 9.43 10.53
N GLU A 83 7.99 8.40 11.33
CA GLU A 83 9.27 8.21 12.03
C GLU A 83 10.44 8.05 11.03
N MET A 84 10.26 7.20 10.00
CA MET A 84 11.27 6.99 8.96
C MET A 84 11.54 8.26 8.15
N LEU A 85 10.49 9.00 7.79
CA LEU A 85 10.62 10.28 7.07
C LEU A 85 11.36 11.33 7.90
N ARG A 86 11.10 11.43 9.20
CA ARG A 86 11.86 12.32 10.11
C ARG A 86 13.34 11.94 10.19
N THR A 87 13.63 10.65 10.22
CA THR A 87 15.01 10.13 10.30
C THR A 87 15.79 10.39 8.99
N HIS A 88 15.13 10.32 7.84
CA HIS A 88 15.75 10.62 6.53
C HIS A 88 15.81 12.11 6.20
N ALA A 89 14.92 12.94 6.73
CA ALA A 89 14.94 14.40 6.53
C ALA A 89 16.06 15.08 7.34
N TYR A 90 16.57 14.43 8.39
CA TYR A 90 17.70 14.89 9.20
C TYR A 90 18.81 13.83 9.23
N PRO A 91 19.60 13.69 8.15
CA PRO A 91 20.84 12.92 8.23
C PRO A 91 21.78 13.63 9.22
N ARG A 92 22.32 12.88 10.20
CA ARG A 92 23.43 13.35 11.03
C ARG A 92 24.67 13.62 10.19
#